data_AF-M3FZ07-F1
#
_entry.id   AF-M3FZ07-F1
#
_cell.length_a   1.000
_cell.length_b   1.000
_cell.length_c   1.000
_cell.angle_alpha   90.00
_cell.angle_beta   90.00
_cell.angle_gamma   90.00
#
_symmetry.space_group_name_H-M   'P 1'
#
loop_
_entity.id
_entity.type
_entity.pdbx_description
1 polymer ?
#
loop_
_entity_poly.entity_id
_entity_poly.type
_entity_poly.pdbx_seq_one_letter_code
_entity_poly.pdbx_strand_id
1 'polypeptide(L)'
;MDGFSLLNTYLTFFAGILVLSLLFSGCKSREEDPEELILSIPSDPISLDPLFSTDLSSRTLGKFLYPFLFQKVQNDKSNYQLVESFQLVGTGKIRSLKLKLRTYTLSNGEN
;
A
#
# COMPACT_ATOMS: atom_id res chain seq x y z
N MET A 1 -37.90 44.99 -10.23
CA MET A 1 -37.17 43.84 -9.65
C MET A 1 -36.83 44.24 -8.25
N ASP A 2 -37.60 43.69 -7.32
CA ASP A 2 -37.84 44.32 -6.03
C ASP A 2 -36.73 43.88 -5.06
N GLY A 3 -36.09 44.83 -4.38
CA GLY A 3 -34.94 44.57 -3.52
C GLY A 3 -35.20 43.52 -2.44
N PHE A 4 -36.46 43.33 -2.05
CA PHE A 4 -36.92 42.26 -1.15
C PHE A 4 -36.74 40.85 -1.73
N SER A 5 -36.96 40.66 -3.03
CA SER A 5 -36.76 39.37 -3.70
C SER A 5 -35.27 39.01 -3.79
N LEU A 6 -34.41 40.01 -4.01
CA LEU A 6 -32.95 39.80 -3.99
C LEU A 6 -32.47 39.42 -2.59
N LEU A 7 -32.91 40.14 -1.56
CA LEU A 7 -32.54 39.88 -0.16
C LEU A 7 -32.89 38.44 0.28
N ASN A 8 -34.04 37.93 -0.14
CA ASN A 8 -34.51 36.59 0.19
C ASN A 8 -33.71 35.48 -0.54
N THR A 9 -33.31 35.73 -1.79
CA THR A 9 -32.42 34.83 -2.54
C THR A 9 -31.01 34.79 -1.95
N TYR A 10 -30.47 35.94 -1.51
CA TYR A 10 -29.18 35.95 -0.81
C TYR A 10 -29.25 35.23 0.53
N LEU A 11 -30.33 35.43 1.30
CA LEU A 11 -30.52 34.77 2.59
C LEU A 11 -30.56 33.24 2.45
N THR A 12 -31.30 32.73 1.46
CA THR A 12 -31.37 31.28 1.18
C THR A 12 -30.06 30.72 0.65
N PHE A 13 -29.32 31.47 -0.16
CA PHE A 13 -27.99 31.09 -0.64
C PHE A 13 -26.97 30.98 0.49
N PHE A 14 -26.90 31.99 1.37
CA PHE A 14 -26.01 31.97 2.53
C PHE A 14 -26.40 30.91 3.56
N ALA A 15 -27.70 30.70 3.78
CA ALA A 15 -28.19 29.60 4.62
C ALA A 15 -27.78 28.24 4.04
N GLY A 16 -27.87 28.05 2.72
CA GLY A 16 -27.41 26.84 2.04
C GLY A 16 -25.90 26.58 2.21
N ILE A 17 -25.08 27.62 2.03
CA ILE A 17 -23.62 27.53 2.25
C ILE A 17 -23.31 27.24 3.72
N LEU A 18 -24.03 27.86 4.65
CA LEU A 18 -23.83 27.65 6.09
C LEU A 18 -24.17 26.21 6.49
N VAL A 19 -25.29 25.67 6.02
CA VAL A 19 -25.66 24.26 6.23
C VAL A 19 -24.62 23.32 5.61
N LEU A 20 -24.15 23.61 4.40
CA LEU A 20 -23.10 22.82 3.74
C LEU A 20 -21.79 22.86 4.54
N SER A 21 -21.39 24.03 5.04
CA SER A 21 -20.19 24.20 5.85
C SER A 21 -20.27 23.45 7.18
N LEU A 22 -21.45 23.40 7.82
CA LEU A 22 -21.68 22.62 9.03
C LEU A 22 -21.60 21.11 8.76
N LEU A 23 -22.13 20.65 7.62
CA LEU A 23 -22.04 19.24 7.22
C LEU A 23 -20.59 18.80 6.99
N PHE A 24 -19.75 19.68 6.42
CA PHE A 24 -18.32 19.38 6.18
C PHE A 24 -17.41 19.69 7.37
N SER A 25 -17.82 20.54 8.32
CA SER A 25 -17.02 20.85 9.52
C SER A 25 -16.90 19.66 10.49
N GLY A 26 -17.76 18.64 10.35
CA GLY A 26 -17.69 17.37 11.08
C GLY A 26 -16.80 16.31 10.43
N CYS A 27 -16.35 16.52 9.18
CA CYS A 27 -15.33 15.68 8.55
C CYS A 27 -13.98 16.02 9.18
N LYS A 28 -13.74 15.52 10.40
CA LYS A 28 -12.40 15.50 10.96
C LYS A 28 -11.51 14.74 9.98
N SER A 29 -10.45 15.38 9.51
CA SER A 29 -9.30 14.65 9.00
C SER A 29 -8.92 13.68 10.12
N ARG A 30 -9.08 12.39 9.88
CA ARG A 30 -8.53 11.38 10.78
C ARG A 30 -7.04 11.68 10.84
N GLU A 31 -6.54 12.06 12.02
CA GLU A 31 -5.11 12.05 12.28
C GLU A 31 -4.71 10.58 12.15
N GLU A 32 -4.22 10.22 10.97
CA GLU A 32 -3.54 8.95 10.78
C GLU A 32 -2.24 9.08 11.56
N ASP A 33 -2.01 8.14 12.48
CA ASP A 33 -0.78 8.09 13.27
C ASP A 33 0.40 8.01 12.29
N PRO A 34 1.41 8.90 12.39
CA PRO A 34 2.57 8.87 11.50
C PRO A 34 3.35 7.55 11.55
N GLU A 35 3.15 6.73 12.58
CA GLU A 35 3.76 5.41 12.72
C GLU A 35 2.87 4.27 12.15
N GLU A 36 1.64 4.56 11.72
CA GLU A 36 0.73 3.58 11.14
C GLU A 36 0.70 3.66 9.60
N LEU A 37 0.88 2.50 8.95
CA LEU A 37 0.64 2.33 7.52
C LEU A 37 -0.70 1.62 7.30
N ILE A 38 -1.68 2.33 6.76
CA ILE A 38 -3.00 1.76 6.44
C ILE A 38 -3.03 1.32 4.98
N LEU A 39 -3.23 0.02 4.75
CA LEU A 39 -3.37 -0.57 3.42
C LEU A 39 -4.82 -1.00 3.18
N SER A 40 -5.45 -0.45 2.14
CA SER A 40 -6.77 -0.89 1.70
C SER A 40 -6.64 -2.09 0.75
N ILE A 41 -7.22 -3.22 1.13
CA ILE A 41 -7.21 -4.47 0.36
C ILE A 41 -8.62 -4.82 -0.13
N PRO A 42 -8.76 -5.50 -1.28
CA PRO A 42 -10.06 -5.76 -1.89
C PRO A 42 -10.88 -6.84 -1.17
N SER A 43 -10.24 -7.66 -0.32
CA SER A 43 -10.88 -8.69 0.49
C SER A 43 -9.98 -9.09 1.66
N ASP A 44 -10.55 -9.77 2.65
CA ASP A 44 -9.77 -10.40 3.71
C ASP A 44 -8.80 -11.45 3.12
N PRO A 45 -7.54 -11.49 3.60
CA PRO A 45 -6.55 -12.48 3.18
C PRO A 45 -6.88 -13.87 3.75
N ILE A 46 -6.68 -14.94 2.98
CA ILE A 46 -6.90 -16.30 3.50
C ILE A 46 -5.79 -16.71 4.49
N SER A 47 -4.60 -16.15 4.32
CA SER A 47 -3.42 -16.40 5.13
C SER A 47 -2.42 -15.26 5.01
N LEU A 48 -1.67 -14.98 6.08
CA LEU A 48 -0.48 -14.14 6.00
C LEU A 48 0.80 -14.97 5.79
N ASP A 49 0.77 -16.26 6.11
CA ASP A 49 1.90 -17.14 5.82
C ASP A 49 2.07 -17.30 4.29
N PRO A 50 3.26 -16.97 3.73
CA PRO A 50 3.52 -17.03 2.30
C PRO A 50 3.38 -18.44 1.72
N LEU A 51 3.52 -19.51 2.53
CA LEU A 51 3.33 -20.89 2.08
C LEU A 51 1.87 -21.19 1.70
N PHE A 52 0.91 -20.51 2.33
CA PHE A 52 -0.53 -20.72 2.15
C PHE A 52 -1.23 -19.55 1.44
N SER A 53 -0.48 -18.53 1.01
CA SER A 53 -1.01 -17.33 0.34
C SER A 53 -1.42 -17.62 -1.11
N THR A 54 -2.62 -18.18 -1.31
CA THR A 54 -3.12 -18.54 -2.65
C THR A 54 -3.95 -17.44 -3.33
N ASP A 55 -4.67 -16.62 -2.57
CA ASP A 55 -5.51 -15.55 -3.09
C ASP A 55 -4.72 -14.26 -3.38
N LEU A 56 -5.36 -13.33 -4.10
CA LEU A 56 -4.72 -12.09 -4.51
C LEU A 56 -4.40 -11.16 -3.33
N SER A 57 -5.26 -11.09 -2.32
CA SER A 57 -5.10 -10.20 -1.17
C SER A 57 -3.92 -10.65 -0.31
N SER A 58 -3.85 -11.93 0.03
CA SER A 58 -2.69 -12.54 0.72
C SER A 58 -1.38 -12.33 -0.04
N ARG A 59 -1.38 -12.59 -1.36
CA ARG A 59 -0.17 -12.39 -2.18
C ARG A 59 0.24 -10.93 -2.30
N THR A 60 -0.72 -10.01 -2.25
CA THR A 60 -0.46 -8.56 -2.27
C THR A 60 0.14 -8.11 -0.94
N LEU A 61 -0.43 -8.52 0.19
CA LEU A 61 0.12 -8.23 1.51
C LEU A 61 1.51 -8.84 1.71
N GLY A 62 1.73 -10.05 1.21
CA GLY A 62 3.03 -10.71 1.28
C GLY A 62 4.17 -9.87 0.68
N LYS A 63 3.88 -8.99 -0.30
CA LYS A 63 4.86 -8.06 -0.88
C LYS A 63 5.43 -7.04 0.10
N PHE A 64 4.66 -6.70 1.12
CA PHE A 64 5.04 -5.72 2.15
C PHE A 64 5.61 -6.39 3.40
N LEU A 65 5.13 -7.60 3.72
CA LEU A 65 5.47 -8.31 4.95
C LEU A 65 6.77 -9.12 4.85
N TYR A 66 7.08 -9.68 3.68
CA TYR A 66 8.20 -10.60 3.53
C TYR A 66 9.20 -10.06 2.50
N PRO A 67 10.52 -10.21 2.75
CA PRO A 67 11.52 -9.84 1.76
C PRO A 67 11.61 -10.92 0.66
N PHE A 68 11.73 -10.50 -0.60
CA PHE A 68 11.78 -11.42 -1.74
C PHE A 68 13.22 -11.59 -2.25
N LEU A 69 13.55 -12.80 -2.72
CA LEU A 69 14.82 -13.02 -3.43
C LEU A 69 14.87 -12.21 -4.73
N PHE A 70 13.74 -12.14 -5.44
CA PHE A 70 13.57 -11.46 -6.72
C PHE A 70 12.33 -10.57 -6.66
N GLN A 71 12.47 -9.28 -7.00
CA GLN A 71 11.33 -8.37 -7.13
C GLN A 71 11.36 -7.72 -8.51
N LYS A 72 10.21 -7.77 -9.21
CA LYS A 72 10.07 -7.09 -10.49
C LYS A 72 9.84 -5.60 -10.23
N VAL A 73 10.85 -4.78 -10.48
CA VAL A 73 10.72 -3.32 -10.47
C VAL A 73 10.20 -2.88 -11.85
N GLN A 74 9.32 -1.87 -11.90
CA GLN A 74 8.70 -1.40 -13.15
C GLN A 74 9.70 -0.91 -14.22
N ASN A 75 10.95 -0.64 -13.83
CA ASN A 75 12.04 -0.44 -14.76
C ASN A 75 12.75 -1.77 -14.97
N ASP A 76 12.65 -2.32 -16.19
CA ASP A 76 13.06 -3.62 -16.77
C ASP A 76 14.38 -4.28 -16.31
N LYS A 77 15.14 -3.65 -15.43
CA LYS A 77 16.20 -4.27 -14.65
C LYS A 77 15.57 -4.98 -13.46
N SER A 78 15.53 -6.30 -13.52
CA SER A 78 15.26 -7.16 -12.36
C SER A 78 16.17 -6.72 -11.20
N ASN A 79 15.62 -5.93 -10.29
CA ASN A 79 16.37 -5.43 -9.15
C ASN A 79 16.18 -6.46 -8.04
N TYR A 80 17.25 -7.21 -7.78
CA TYR A 80 17.24 -8.27 -6.80
C TYR A 80 17.28 -7.66 -5.40
N GLN A 81 16.23 -7.87 -4.61
CA GLN A 81 16.12 -7.27 -3.27
C GLN A 81 17.10 -7.95 -2.31
N LEU A 82 17.08 -9.28 -2.22
CA LEU A 82 18.02 -10.04 -1.36
C LEU A 82 19.17 -10.72 -2.12
N VAL A 83 19.07 -10.87 -3.44
CA VAL A 83 20.11 -11.55 -4.24
C VAL A 83 21.09 -10.52 -4.81
N GLU A 84 22.38 -10.83 -4.77
CA GLU A 84 23.43 -10.03 -5.41
C GLU A 84 23.66 -10.53 -6.84
N SER A 85 23.78 -11.85 -7.00
CA SER A 85 23.92 -12.50 -8.30
C SER A 85 23.34 -13.91 -8.27
N PHE A 86 22.99 -14.44 -9.43
CA PHE A 86 22.49 -15.81 -9.56
C PHE A 86 23.13 -16.49 -10.77
N GLN A 87 23.30 -17.81 -10.67
CA GLN A 87 23.79 -18.63 -11.76
C GLN A 87 23.05 -19.96 -11.77
N LEU A 88 22.57 -20.35 -12.95
CA LEU A 88 22.11 -21.71 -13.21
C LEU A 88 23.33 -22.56 -13.56
N VAL A 89 23.60 -23.58 -12.76
CA VAL A 89 24.76 -24.47 -12.91
C VAL A 89 24.25 -25.88 -13.18
N GLY A 90 24.91 -26.58 -14.11
CA GLY A 90 24.64 -27.98 -14.44
C GLY A 90 24.29 -28.18 -15.91
N THR A 91 24.62 -29.36 -16.43
CA THR A 91 24.35 -29.79 -17.80
C THR A 91 23.52 -31.08 -17.76
N GLY A 92 22.44 -31.16 -18.55
CA GLY A 92 21.60 -32.36 -18.64
C GLY A 92 20.50 -32.47 -17.57
N LYS A 93 20.50 -33.58 -16.80
CA LYS A 93 19.38 -34.04 -15.95
C LYS A 93 19.24 -33.31 -14.61
N ILE A 94 20.29 -32.66 -14.12
CA ILE A 94 20.28 -31.93 -12.84
C ILE A 94 20.68 -30.48 -13.11
N ARG A 95 19.81 -29.56 -12.68
CA ARG A 95 20.03 -28.12 -12.73
C ARG A 95 19.98 -27.57 -11.31
N SER A 96 20.97 -26.77 -10.97
CA SER A 96 21.08 -26.12 -9.67
C SER A 96 21.01 -24.61 -9.84
N LEU A 97 20.20 -23.95 -9.02
CA LEU A 97 20.18 -22.49 -8.92
C LEU A 97 21.12 -22.07 -7.77
N LYS A 98 22.26 -21.48 -8.12
CA LYS A 98 23.18 -20.89 -7.15
C LYS A 98 22.86 -19.41 -6.99
N LEU A 99 22.63 -18.97 -5.75
CA LEU A 99 22.35 -17.57 -5.40
C LEU A 99 23.49 -17.04 -4.51
N LYS A 100 24.02 -15.87 -4.85
CA LYS A 100 24.84 -15.08 -3.93
C LYS A 100 23.92 -14.08 -3.25
N LEU A 101 23.77 -14.16 -1.93
CA LEU A 101 22.90 -13.27 -1.17
C LEU A 101 23.64 -11.98 -0.82
N ARG A 102 22.91 -10.87 -0.79
CA ARG A 102 23.41 -9.61 -0.22
C ARG A 102 23.53 -9.77 1.29
N THR A 103 24.58 -9.21 1.87
CA THR A 103 24.69 -9.09 3.32
C THR A 103 23.66 -8.08 3.80
N TYR A 104 22.70 -8.53 4.59
CA TYR A 104 21.77 -7.67 5.31
C TYR A 104 21.97 -7.89 6.80
N THR A 105 22.10 -6.81 7.56
CA THR A 105 21.93 -6.84 9.01
C THR A 105 20.44 -6.78 9.28
N LEU A 106 19.81 -7.92 9.54
CA LEU A 106 18.49 -7.93 10.16
C LEU A 106 18.68 -7.40 11.57
N SER A 107 18.06 -6.25 11.88
CA SER A 107 17.85 -5.86 13.26
C SER A 107 16.89 -6.89 13.86
N ASN A 108 17.30 -7.57 14.93
CA ASN A 108 16.44 -8.52 15.64
C ASN A 108 15.31 -7.83 16.44
N GLY A 109 15.14 -6.51 16.33
CA GLY A 109 14.13 -5.77 17.08
C GLY A 109 14.41 -5.71 18.57
N GLU A 110 15.60 -6.12 19.02
CA GLU A 110 16.05 -5.95 20.40
C GLU A 110 16.65 -4.54 20.55
N ASN A 111 15.89 -3.66 21.20
CA ASN A 111 16.39 -2.44 21.83
C ASN A 111 16.80 -2.76 23.27
#